data_AF-A0A6P7U712-F1
#
_entry.id   AF-A0A6P7U712-F1
#
_cell.length_a   1.000
_cell.length_b   1.000
_cell.length_c   1.000
_cell.angle_alpha   90.00
_cell.angle_beta   90.00
_cell.angle_gamma   90.00
#
_symmetry.space_group_name_H-M   'P 1'
#
loop_
_entity.id
_entity.type
_entity.pdbx_description
1 polymer ?
#
loop_
_entity_poly.entity_id
_entity_poly.type
_entity_poly.pdbx_seq_one_letter_code
_entity_poly.pdbx_strand_id
1 'polypeptide(L)'
;MITWINLMESSGAILSDSMLIAKALKSGKNFPEFKASRGWLEKFKLRNGIKLRKFHGDSGSVNHDEKSITDFNETMSLKIEQYGLDNVYNADETGVFYKAIPSKSVCTKSRPGIKLSKDRFSLLLCKLFWFR
;
A
#
# COMPACT_ATOMS: atom_id res chain seq x y z
N MET A 1 2.82 26.37 9.18
CA MET A 1 2.51 24.92 9.22
C MET A 1 1.92 24.48 7.87
N ILE A 2 0.81 25.07 7.41
CA ILE A 2 0.22 24.79 6.09
C ILE A 2 1.17 25.08 4.92
N THR A 3 1.90 26.21 4.95
CA THR A 3 2.93 26.52 3.95
C THR A 3 3.99 25.42 3.81
N TRP A 4 4.36 24.79 4.91
CA TRP A 4 5.31 23.67 4.92
C TRP A 4 4.69 22.37 4.38
N ILE A 5 3.42 22.10 4.70
CA ILE A 5 2.69 20.96 4.14
C ILE A 5 2.59 21.11 2.62
N ASN A 6 2.19 22.28 2.12
CA ASN A 6 2.09 22.55 0.68
C ASN A 6 3.45 22.41 -0.03
N LEU A 7 4.54 22.85 0.61
CA LEU A 7 5.89 22.66 0.08
C LEU A 7 6.24 21.17 -0.05
N MET A 8 5.99 20.39 1.00
CA MET A 8 6.26 18.94 1.01
C MET A 8 5.36 18.19 0.01
N GLU A 9 4.12 18.63 -0.16
CA GLU A 9 3.23 18.11 -1.20
C GLU A 9 3.78 18.39 -2.61
N SER A 10 4.23 19.63 -2.86
CA SER A 10 4.82 20.04 -4.15
C SER A 10 6.13 19.33 -4.48
N SER A 11 6.91 18.97 -3.46
CA SER A 11 8.16 18.22 -3.63
C SER A 11 7.93 16.71 -3.79
N GLY A 12 6.68 16.25 -3.83
CA GLY A 12 6.37 14.83 -3.93
C GLY A 12 6.61 14.05 -2.63
N ALA A 13 6.89 14.70 -1.49
CA ALA A 13 7.11 13.99 -0.24
C ALA A 13 5.84 13.29 0.23
N ILE A 14 6.00 12.21 1.01
CA ILE A 14 4.89 11.54 1.70
C ILE A 14 4.85 12.05 3.12
N LEU A 15 3.67 12.47 3.56
CA LEU A 15 3.44 12.98 4.90
C LEU A 15 2.63 11.97 5.70
N SER A 16 3.09 11.71 6.92
CA SER A 16 2.36 10.96 7.94
C SER A 16 1.85 11.89 9.05
N ASP A 17 0.88 11.41 9.83
CA ASP A 17 0.39 12.11 11.02
C ASP A 17 1.53 12.38 12.04
N SER A 18 2.47 11.46 12.18
CA SER A 18 3.63 11.64 13.07
C SER A 18 4.55 12.78 12.61
N MET A 19 4.74 12.96 11.31
CA MET A 19 5.50 14.09 10.76
C MET A 19 4.80 15.43 11.02
N LEU A 20 3.47 15.45 10.91
CA LEU A 20 2.68 16.65 11.24
C LEU A 20 2.80 17.01 12.71
N ILE A 21 2.71 16.03 13.62
CA ILE A 21 2.88 16.22 15.06
C ILE A 21 4.28 16.75 15.36
N ALA A 22 5.32 16.11 14.83
CA ALA A 22 6.71 16.52 15.06
C ALA A 22 6.98 17.95 14.56
N LYS A 23 6.46 18.31 13.38
CA LYS A 23 6.56 19.67 12.84
C LYS A 23 5.81 20.67 13.72
N ALA A 24 4.61 20.32 14.19
CA ALA A 24 3.80 21.17 15.06
C ALA A 24 4.49 21.45 16.39
N LEU A 25 5.04 20.43 17.04
CA LEU A 25 5.81 20.58 18.29
C LEU A 25 7.05 21.45 18.07
N LYS A 26 7.77 21.26 16.96
CA LYS A 26 8.93 22.09 16.61
C LYS A 26 8.56 23.56 16.39
N SER A 27 7.41 23.83 15.77
CA SER A 27 6.90 25.19 15.56
C SER A 27 6.30 25.81 16.83
N GLY A 28 5.76 24.99 17.74
CA GLY A 28 5.15 25.41 19.00
C GLY A 28 6.11 25.53 20.18
N LYS A 29 7.43 25.41 19.97
CA LYS A 29 8.43 25.43 21.05
C LYS A 29 8.37 26.64 21.97
N ASN A 30 7.90 27.79 21.46
CA ASN A 30 7.77 29.02 22.25
C ASN A 30 6.44 29.10 23.04
N PHE A 31 5.59 28.07 22.93
CA PHE A 31 4.30 27.98 23.60
C PHE A 31 4.30 26.73 24.49
N PRO A 32 4.72 26.84 25.76
CA PRO A 32 4.90 25.67 26.64
C PRO A 32 3.60 24.89 26.91
N GLU A 33 2.44 25.54 26.80
CA GLU A 33 1.13 24.89 26.92
C GLU A 33 0.68 24.17 25.64
N PHE A 34 1.34 24.43 24.51
CA PHE A 34 0.96 23.84 23.24
C PHE A 34 1.27 22.35 23.20
N LYS A 35 0.21 21.54 23.17
CA LYS A 35 0.29 20.11 22.94
C LYS A 35 -0.24 19.79 21.55
N ALA A 36 0.61 19.21 20.71
CA ALA A 36 0.20 18.61 19.43
C ALA A 36 -0.55 17.28 19.67
N SER A 37 -1.63 17.36 20.46
CA SER A 37 -2.47 16.24 20.84
C SER A 37 -3.20 15.66 19.63
N ARG A 38 -3.72 14.45 19.77
CA ARG A 38 -4.56 13.82 18.74
C ARG A 38 -5.76 14.69 18.37
N GLY A 39 -6.45 15.27 19.36
CA GLY A 39 -7.59 16.15 19.12
C GLY A 39 -7.21 17.45 18.39
N TRP A 40 -6.04 18.02 18.69
CA TRP A 40 -5.50 19.14 17.91
C TRP A 40 -5.25 18.73 16.46
N LEU A 41 -4.60 17.58 16.23
CA LEU A 41 -4.26 17.10 14.90
C LEU A 41 -5.52 16.84 14.06
N GLU A 42 -6.55 16.20 14.64
CA GLU A 42 -7.82 15.93 13.96
C GLU A 42 -8.53 17.24 13.57
N LYS A 43 -8.64 18.20 14.51
CA LYS A 43 -9.23 19.52 14.23
C LYS A 43 -8.42 20.32 13.22
N PHE A 44 -7.09 20.24 13.28
CA PHE A 44 -6.20 20.89 12.33
C PHE A 44 -6.37 20.31 10.92
N LYS A 45 -6.42 18.98 10.79
CA LYS A 45 -6.65 18.32 9.51
C LYS A 45 -8.01 18.69 8.93
N LEU A 46 -9.06 18.64 9.76
CA LEU A 46 -10.42 19.00 9.36
C LEU A 46 -10.50 20.44 8.85
N ARG A 47 -9.96 21.40 9.62
CA ARG A 47 -9.98 22.84 9.28
C ARG A 47 -9.29 23.16 7.95
N ASN A 48 -8.25 22.39 7.61
CA ASN A 48 -7.44 22.64 6.42
C ASN A 48 -7.70 21.66 5.27
N GLY A 49 -8.77 20.84 5.36
CA GLY A 49 -9.14 19.88 4.33
C GLY A 49 -8.12 18.76 4.09
N ILE A 50 -7.25 18.50 5.06
CA ILE A 50 -6.19 17.50 4.98
C ILE A 50 -6.77 16.12 5.27
N LYS A 51 -6.59 15.16 4.35
CA LYS A 51 -7.10 13.78 4.49
C LYS A 51 -6.03 12.78 4.12
N LEU A 52 -6.14 11.56 4.66
CA LEU A 52 -5.34 10.44 4.19
C LEU A 52 -5.91 9.97 2.85
N ARG A 53 -5.12 10.04 1.77
CA ARG A 53 -5.54 9.61 0.44
C ARG A 53 -4.66 8.47 -0.06
N LYS A 54 -5.28 7.47 -0.70
CA LYS A 54 -4.58 6.36 -1.36
C LYS A 54 -4.26 6.75 -2.79
N PHE A 55 -3.02 6.52 -3.21
CA PHE A 55 -2.62 6.65 -4.60
C PHE A 55 -3.13 5.44 -5.38
N HIS A 56 -3.80 5.67 -6.51
CA HIS A 56 -4.33 4.60 -7.35
C HIS A 56 -3.17 3.92 -8.10
N GLY A 57 -3.22 2.59 -8.20
CA GLY A 57 -2.34 1.77 -9.03
C GLY A 57 -3.19 0.97 -10.01
N ASP A 58 -2.65 0.74 -11.21
CA ASP A 58 -3.31 0.06 -12.33
C ASP A 58 -4.02 -1.22 -11.91
N SER A 59 -5.31 -1.31 -12.21
CA SER A 59 -6.08 -2.54 -12.21
C SER A 59 -5.99 -3.17 -13.60
N GLY A 60 -5.16 -4.21 -13.75
CA GLY A 60 -5.10 -4.98 -14.98
C GLY A 60 -6.40 -5.76 -15.19
N SER A 61 -7.04 -5.60 -16.34
CA SER A 61 -8.18 -6.42 -16.76
C SER A 61 -7.68 -7.81 -17.15
N VAL A 62 -8.25 -8.86 -16.54
CA VAL A 62 -8.03 -10.24 -16.96
C VAL A 62 -9.17 -10.64 -17.90
N ASN A 63 -8.83 -11.14 -19.09
CA ASN A 63 -9.83 -11.72 -20.00
C ASN A 63 -10.18 -13.13 -19.51
N HIS A 64 -11.46 -13.37 -19.22
CA HIS A 64 -11.99 -14.66 -18.78
C HIS A 64 -12.58 -15.40 -19.98
N ASP A 65 -11.77 -16.16 -20.72
CA ASP A 65 -12.28 -17.11 -21.71
C ASP A 65 -12.68 -18.42 -21.00
N GLU A 66 -13.97 -18.75 -20.99
CA GLU A 66 -14.52 -19.90 -20.27
C GLU A 66 -13.97 -21.24 -20.76
N LYS A 67 -13.69 -21.35 -22.07
CA LYS A 67 -13.13 -22.57 -22.65
C LYS A 67 -11.71 -22.83 -22.14
N SER A 68 -10.85 -21.79 -22.16
CA SER A 68 -9.49 -21.87 -21.62
C SER A 68 -9.46 -22.23 -20.13
N ILE A 69 -10.43 -21.77 -19.33
CA ILE A 69 -10.54 -22.12 -17.92
C ILE A 69 -10.93 -23.60 -17.75
N THR A 70 -11.89 -24.08 -18.54
CA THR A 70 -12.37 -25.46 -18.47
C THR A 70 -11.28 -26.46 -18.86
N ASP A 71 -10.61 -26.23 -19.99
CA ASP A 71 -9.51 -27.08 -20.49
C ASP A 71 -8.35 -27.13 -19.48
N PHE A 72 -8.04 -26.01 -18.81
CA PHE A 72 -7.02 -25.95 -17.77
C PHE A 72 -7.40 -26.78 -16.53
N ASN A 73 -8.64 -26.68 -16.07
CA ASN A 73 -9.13 -27.41 -14.90
C ASN A 73 -9.14 -28.93 -15.13
N GLU A 74 -9.57 -29.40 -16.30
CA GLU A 74 -9.56 -30.82 -16.66
C GLU A 74 -8.13 -31.37 -16.68
N THR A 75 -7.21 -30.64 -17.34
CA THR A 75 -5.79 -31.02 -17.43
C THR A 75 -5.14 -31.07 -16.05
N MET A 76 -5.43 -30.10 -15.18
CA MET A 76 -4.89 -30.06 -13.82
C MET A 76 -5.43 -31.19 -12.95
N SER A 77 -6.72 -31.52 -13.07
CA SER A 77 -7.35 -32.60 -12.30
C SER A 77 -6.72 -33.96 -12.61
N LEU A 78 -6.52 -34.27 -13.90
CA LEU A 78 -5.86 -35.50 -14.34
C LEU A 78 -4.41 -35.61 -13.81
N LYS A 79 -3.68 -34.50 -13.80
CA LYS A 79 -2.31 -34.49 -13.27
C LYS A 79 -2.28 -34.68 -11.76
N ILE A 80 -3.18 -34.03 -11.02
CA ILE A 80 -3.27 -34.16 -9.56
C ILE A 80 -3.55 -35.61 -9.17
N GLU A 81 -4.44 -36.29 -9.90
CA GLU A 81 -4.76 -37.71 -9.67
C GLU A 81 -3.53 -38.62 -9.87
N GLN A 82 -2.69 -38.33 -10.87
CA GLN A 82 -1.48 -39.12 -11.14
C GLN A 82 -0.41 -39.03 -10.05
N TYR A 83 -0.25 -37.85 -9.41
CA TYR A 83 0.79 -37.63 -8.40
C TYR A 83 0.29 -37.87 -6.97
N GLY A 84 -1.02 -37.84 -6.74
CA GLY A 84 -1.64 -37.90 -5.42
C GLY A 84 -1.52 -36.56 -4.66
N LEU A 85 -2.54 -36.22 -3.88
CA LEU A 85 -2.66 -34.90 -3.23
C LEU A 85 -1.48 -34.55 -2.30
N ASP A 86 -0.88 -35.53 -1.65
CA ASP A 86 0.26 -35.33 -0.75
C ASP A 86 1.54 -34.85 -1.47
N ASN A 87 1.60 -35.02 -2.79
CA ASN A 87 2.72 -34.61 -3.63
C ASN A 87 2.41 -33.37 -4.47
N VAL A 88 1.24 -32.74 -4.27
CA VAL A 88 0.86 -31.53 -4.98
C VAL A 88 1.12 -30.30 -4.11
N TYR A 89 2.00 -29.45 -4.61
CA TYR A 89 2.37 -28.20 -3.96
C TYR A 89 1.94 -27.02 -4.83
N ASN A 90 1.37 -25.99 -4.20
CA ASN A 90 1.23 -24.69 -4.84
C ASN A 90 2.50 -23.88 -4.56
N ALA A 91 3.15 -23.40 -5.61
CA ALA A 91 4.27 -22.47 -5.50
C ALA A 91 3.93 -21.18 -6.25
N ASP A 92 4.14 -20.04 -5.58
CA ASP A 92 3.96 -18.73 -6.20
C ASP A 92 5.09 -17.77 -5.80
N GLU A 93 5.49 -16.91 -6.74
CA GLU A 93 6.52 -15.91 -6.53
C GLU A 93 5.89 -14.59 -6.10
N THR A 94 6.17 -14.16 -4.86
CA THR A 94 5.74 -12.86 -4.36
C THR A 94 6.92 -11.88 -4.28
N GLY A 95 6.70 -10.66 -4.74
CA GLY A 95 7.67 -9.58 -4.64
C GLY A 95 7.50 -8.77 -3.35
N VAL A 96 8.49 -8.82 -2.46
CA VAL A 96 8.54 -7.97 -1.26
C VAL A 96 9.32 -6.70 -1.57
N PHE A 97 8.60 -5.58 -1.74
CA PHE A 97 9.18 -4.28 -2.03
C PHE A 97 9.65 -3.60 -0.74
N TYR A 98 10.94 -3.68 -0.44
CA TYR A 98 11.52 -3.13 0.79
C TYR A 98 11.79 -1.62 0.72
N LYS A 99 11.91 -1.05 -0.50
CA LYS A 99 11.96 0.41 -0.72
C LYS A 99 10.61 0.98 -1.14
N ALA A 100 9.52 0.22 -1.01
CA ALA A 100 8.20 0.73 -1.32
C ALA A 100 7.88 1.91 -0.39
N ILE A 101 7.73 3.07 -1.00
CA ILE A 101 7.21 4.25 -0.35
C ILE A 101 5.71 4.01 -0.04
N PRO A 102 5.17 4.45 1.11
CA PRO A 102 3.77 4.22 1.44
C PRO A 102 2.81 4.70 0.34
N SER A 103 1.83 3.88 -0.06
CA SER A 103 0.83 4.25 -1.06
C SER A 103 -0.23 5.25 -0.56
N LYS A 104 -0.05 5.77 0.66
CA LYS A 104 -0.94 6.73 1.31
C LYS A 104 -0.13 7.91 1.84
N SER A 105 -0.62 9.12 1.58
CA SER A 105 -0.10 10.34 2.17
C SER A 105 -1.22 11.14 2.78
N VAL A 106 -0.90 11.85 3.86
CA VAL A 106 -1.74 12.93 4.37
C VAL A 106 -1.60 14.11 3.41
N CYS A 107 -2.67 14.48 2.73
CA CYS A 107 -2.63 15.56 1.75
C CYS A 107 -3.94 16.34 1.59
N THR A 108 -3.82 17.59 1.14
CA THR A 108 -4.93 18.50 0.83
C THR A 108 -5.64 18.08 -0.46
N LYS A 109 -4.88 17.78 -1.52
CA LYS A 109 -5.36 17.39 -2.85
C LYS A 109 -4.96 15.96 -3.21
N SER A 110 -5.75 15.33 -4.10
CA SER A 110 -5.34 14.06 -4.72
C SER A 110 -4.20 14.32 -5.71
N ARG A 111 -3.24 13.41 -5.79
CA ARG A 111 -2.14 13.48 -6.76
C ARG A 111 -1.91 12.11 -7.40
N PRO A 112 -1.32 12.05 -8.60
CA PRO A 112 -0.89 10.78 -9.20
C PRO A 112 0.04 10.02 -8.25
N GLY A 113 -0.01 8.69 -8.31
CA GLY A 113 0.90 7.86 -7.53
C GLY A 113 2.35 8.14 -7.90
N ILE A 114 3.23 8.17 -6.90
CA ILE A 114 4.67 8.18 -7.13
C ILE A 114 5.02 6.80 -7.68
N LYS A 115 5.80 6.76 -8.77
CA LYS A 115 6.35 5.50 -9.28
C LYS A 115 7.20 4.88 -8.17
N LEU A 116 6.67 3.84 -7.56
CA LEU A 116 7.35 3.15 -6.47
C LEU A 116 8.64 2.57 -7.01
N SER A 117 9.72 2.66 -6.22
CA SER A 117 10.90 1.85 -6.50
C SER A 117 10.43 0.39 -6.56
N LYS A 118 10.73 -0.27 -7.69
CA LYS A 118 10.44 -1.68 -7.89
C LYS A 118 11.52 -2.58 -7.26
N ASP A 119 12.45 -2.00 -6.51
CA ASP A 119 13.44 -2.74 -5.74
C ASP A 119 12.71 -3.68 -4.77
N ARG A 120 12.84 -4.98 -5.05
CA ARG A 120 12.13 -6.04 -4.36
C ARG A 120 13.07 -7.22 -4.13
N PHE A 121 12.81 -7.96 -3.07
CA PHE A 121 13.25 -9.35 -3.00
C PHE A 121 12.11 -10.23 -3.52
N SER A 122 12.46 -11.20 -4.35
CA SER A 122 11.52 -12.22 -4.79
C SER A 122 11.54 -13.37 -3.80
N LEU A 123 10.37 -13.78 -3.34
CA LEU A 123 10.20 -14.95 -2.49
C LEU A 123 9.35 -15.96 -3.25
N LEU A 124 9.90 -17.16 -3.44
CA LEU A 124 9.11 -18.30 -3.88
C LEU A 124 8.51 -18.96 -2.64
N LEU A 125 7.19 -18.87 -2.49
CA LEU A 125 6.48 -19.52 -1.40
C LEU A 125 5.85 -20.79 -1.92
N CYS A 126 6.12 -21.90 -1.25
CA CYS A 126 5.59 -23.21 -1.60
C CYS A 126 4.79 -23.75 -0.42
N LYS A 127 3.56 -24.20 -0.67
CA LYS A 127 2.71 -24.86 0.33
C LYS A 127 2.04 -26.09 -0.25
N LEU A 128 1.83 -27.09 0.60
CA LEU A 128 0.97 -28.22 0.27
C LEU A 128 -0.43 -27.72 -0.08
N PHE A 129 -1.00 -28.32 -1.13
CA PHE A 129 -2.29 -27.93 -1.69
C PHE A 129 -3.44 -28.40 -0.77
N TRP A 130 -3.66 -27.69 0.34
CA TRP A 130 -4.81 -27.93 1.21
C TRP A 130 -5.94 -26.95 0.88
N PHE A 131 -7.03 -27.48 0.31
CA PHE A 131 -8.36 -26.88 0.39
C PHE A 131 -8.87 -27.10 1.82
N ARG A 132 -8.94 -26.04 2.61
CA ARG A 132 -9.85 -25.99 3.75
C ARG A 132 -10.48 -24.61 3.83
#